data_AF-A0A9Q9JNJ7-F1
#
_entry.id   AF-A0A9Q9JNJ7-F1
#
_cell.length_a   1.000
_cell.length_b   1.000
_cell.length_c   1.000
_cell.angle_alpha   90.00
_cell.angle_beta   90.00
_cell.angle_gamma   90.00
#
_symmetry.space_group_name_H-M   'P 1'
#
loop_
_entity.id
_entity.type
_entity.pdbx_description
1 polymer ?
#
loop_
_entity_poly.entity_id
_entity_poly.type
_entity_poly.pdbx_seq_one_letter_code
_entity_poly.pdbx_strand_id
1 'polypeptide(L)'
;MEKQYTNELTAEILAGMDQSPFTPEQLAAMSDEARALIEEQEAFCHAHPVTTIYRLAVAGCLTRRGGTGDEFNPNPEEGHKIRLENGLWVSVLTEGCTVTYPDGTQARIL
;
A
#
# COMPACT_ATOMS: atom_id res chain seq x y z
N MET A 1 16.45 -9.58 -15.38
CA MET A 1 16.65 -8.42 -14.49
C MET A 1 15.97 -8.79 -13.18
N GLU A 2 16.72 -8.97 -12.08
CA GLU A 2 16.09 -9.16 -10.77
C GLU A 2 15.30 -7.91 -10.45
N LYS A 3 13.97 -8.03 -10.37
CA LYS A 3 13.10 -6.91 -10.07
C LYS A 3 13.27 -6.57 -8.58
N GLN A 4 14.18 -5.65 -8.30
CA GLN A 4 14.38 -5.14 -6.96
C GLN A 4 13.28 -4.11 -6.67
N TYR A 5 12.35 -4.47 -5.80
CA TYR A 5 11.34 -3.55 -5.32
C TYR A 5 12.00 -2.59 -4.33
N THR A 6 11.99 -1.29 -4.64
CA THR A 6 12.43 -0.26 -3.71
C THR A 6 11.24 0.23 -2.91
N ASN A 7 11.41 0.35 -1.59
CA ASN A 7 10.42 0.99 -0.72
C ASN A 7 10.52 2.52 -0.78
N GLU A 8 11.11 3.07 -1.84
CA GLU A 8 11.34 4.50 -1.98
C GLU A 8 10.00 5.23 -2.17
N LEU A 9 9.89 6.37 -1.50
CA LEU A 9 8.86 7.35 -1.75
C LEU A 9 9.33 8.24 -2.89
N THR A 10 8.91 7.91 -4.12
CA THR A 10 9.34 8.65 -5.31
C THR A 10 8.60 9.98 -5.41
N ALA A 11 9.19 10.94 -6.15
CA ALA A 11 8.53 12.21 -6.44
C ALA A 11 7.20 12.03 -7.19
N GLU A 12 7.08 10.98 -8.02
CA GLU A 12 5.84 10.63 -8.71
C GLU A 12 4.74 10.21 -7.74
N ILE A 13 5.07 9.39 -6.73
CA ILE A 13 4.10 8.99 -5.69
C ILE A 13 3.67 10.22 -4.89
N LEU A 14 4.60 11.09 -4.51
CA LEU A 14 4.29 12.34 -3.80
C LEU A 14 3.38 13.26 -4.61
N ALA A 15 3.70 13.47 -5.89
CA ALA A 15 2.89 14.30 -6.78
C ALA A 15 1.47 13.74 -6.95
N GLY A 16 1.29 12.43 -6.90
CA GLY A 16 -0.03 11.79 -6.90
C GLY A 16 -0.82 12.02 -5.60
N MET A 17 -0.15 12.17 -4.45
CA MET A 17 -0.81 12.45 -3.17
C MET A 17 -1.33 13.89 -3.07
N ASP A 18 -0.74 14.82 -3.82
CA ASP A 18 -1.19 16.22 -3.91
C ASP A 18 -2.40 16.39 -4.86
N GLN A 19 -2.82 15.34 -5.57
CA GLN A 19 -3.95 15.41 -6.49
C GLN A 19 -5.28 15.22 -5.74
N SER A 20 -6.23 16.11 -5.98
CA SER A 20 -7.58 15.96 -5.46
C SER A 20 -8.22 14.69 -6.01
N PRO A 21 -8.88 13.86 -5.16
CA PRO A 21 -9.59 12.67 -5.63
C PRO A 21 -10.88 13.01 -6.38
N PHE A 22 -11.28 14.29 -6.39
CA PHE A 22 -12.48 14.79 -7.04
C PHE A 22 -12.14 15.56 -8.31
N THR A 23 -12.93 15.35 -9.36
CA THR A 23 -12.82 16.19 -10.56
C THR A 23 -13.44 17.57 -10.32
N PRO A 24 -13.08 18.59 -11.12
CA PRO A 24 -13.70 19.91 -11.02
C PRO A 24 -15.24 19.86 -11.15
N GLU A 25 -15.77 18.98 -12.00
CA GLU A 25 -17.21 18.80 -12.19
C GLU A 25 -17.88 18.20 -10.94
N GLN A 26 -17.20 17.25 -10.28
CA GLN A 26 -17.67 16.68 -9.02
C GLN A 26 -17.72 17.74 -7.92
N LEU A 27 -16.66 18.55 -7.79
CA LEU A 27 -16.61 19.65 -6.82
C LEU A 27 -17.69 20.72 -7.10
N ALA A 28 -17.95 21.02 -8.37
CA ALA A 28 -19.00 21.97 -8.75
C ALA A 28 -20.41 21.46 -8.39
N ALA A 29 -20.64 20.15 -8.44
CA ALA A 29 -21.91 19.52 -8.11
C ALA A 29 -22.13 19.33 -6.58
N MET A 30 -21.09 19.49 -5.77
CA MET A 30 -21.19 19.40 -4.31
C MET A 30 -21.83 20.64 -3.69
N SER A 31 -22.40 20.47 -2.48
CA SER A 31 -22.89 21.60 -1.70
C SER A 31 -21.72 22.48 -1.22
N ASP A 32 -22.04 23.72 -0.83
CA ASP A 32 -21.05 24.65 -0.30
C ASP A 32 -20.36 24.09 0.94
N GLU A 33 -21.09 23.41 1.82
CA GLU A 33 -20.53 22.81 3.03
C GLU A 33 -19.55 21.69 2.72
N ALA A 34 -19.86 20.85 1.72
CA ALA A 34 -18.97 19.77 1.29
C ALA A 34 -17.69 20.32 0.64
N ARG A 35 -17.80 21.37 -0.18
CA ARG A 35 -16.63 22.05 -0.75
C ARG A 35 -15.74 22.67 0.32
N ALA A 36 -16.33 23.37 1.30
CA ALA A 36 -15.58 23.97 2.39
C ALA A 36 -14.80 22.93 3.22
N LEU A 37 -15.39 21.76 3.47
CA LEU A 37 -14.71 20.66 4.16
C LEU A 37 -13.52 20.12 3.35
N ILE A 38 -13.66 20.00 2.03
CA ILE A 38 -12.58 19.55 1.14
C ILE A 38 -11.45 20.58 1.13
N GLU A 39 -11.76 21.87 0.99
CA GLU A 39 -10.77 22.95 1.00
C GLU A 39 -10.00 22.99 2.34
N GLU A 40 -10.68 22.80 3.48
CA GLU A 40 -10.02 22.69 4.79
C GLU A 40 -9.07 21.49 4.86
N GLN A 41 -9.50 20.34 4.35
CA GLN A 41 -8.67 19.13 4.31
C GLN A 41 -7.45 19.28 3.38
N GLU A 42 -7.62 19.91 2.22
CA GLU A 42 -6.52 20.20 1.28
C GLU A 42 -5.51 21.18 1.91
N ALA A 43 -5.98 22.23 2.57
CA ALA A 43 -5.12 23.15 3.31
C ALA A 43 -4.35 22.44 4.44
N PHE A 44 -5.01 21.54 5.17
CA PHE A 44 -4.36 20.71 6.18
C PHE A 44 -3.26 19.83 5.56
N CYS A 45 -3.54 19.13 4.46
CA CYS A 45 -2.55 18.28 3.79
C CYS A 45 -1.35 19.09 3.28
N HIS A 46 -1.57 20.27 2.69
CA HIS A 46 -0.49 21.14 2.24
C HIS A 46 0.40 21.66 3.39
N ALA A 47 -0.19 21.91 4.57
CA ALA A 47 0.57 22.29 5.76
C ALA A 47 1.37 21.12 6.38
N HIS A 48 1.00 19.87 6.06
CA HIS A 48 1.58 18.65 6.63
C HIS A 48 2.03 17.68 5.54
N PRO A 49 3.11 18.01 4.81
CA PRO A 49 3.57 17.20 3.67
C PRO A 49 3.97 15.79 4.10
N VAL A 50 3.69 14.82 3.24
CA VAL A 50 4.08 13.41 3.45
C VAL A 50 5.60 13.28 3.39
N THR A 51 6.21 12.75 4.45
CA THR A 51 7.67 12.58 4.53
C THR A 51 8.11 11.12 4.45
N THR A 52 7.18 10.17 4.55
CA THR A 52 7.45 8.74 4.62
C THR A 52 6.21 7.94 4.26
N ILE A 53 6.42 6.70 3.86
CA ILE A 53 5.38 5.74 3.53
C ILE A 53 5.50 4.48 4.38
N TYR A 54 4.35 3.97 4.78
CA TYR A 54 4.22 2.67 5.40
C TYR A 54 3.53 1.73 4.41
N ARG A 55 4.14 0.59 4.11
CA ARG A 55 3.59 -0.43 3.21
C ARG A 55 3.42 -1.74 3.96
N LEU A 56 2.28 -2.38 3.75
CA LEU A 56 2.02 -3.72 4.25
C LEU A 56 2.68 -4.76 3.32
N ALA A 57 3.45 -5.67 3.89
CA ALA A 57 3.91 -6.85 3.17
C ALA A 57 2.75 -7.86 3.09
N VAL A 58 2.56 -8.47 1.92
CA VAL A 58 1.53 -9.48 1.68
C VAL A 58 2.14 -10.74 1.09
N ALA A 59 1.44 -11.87 1.21
CA ALA A 59 1.86 -13.12 0.58
C ALA A 59 2.17 -12.90 -0.92
N GLY A 60 3.29 -13.48 -1.37
CA GLY A 60 3.85 -13.27 -2.70
C GLY A 60 4.77 -12.05 -2.85
N CYS A 61 4.94 -11.20 -1.81
CA CYS A 61 5.89 -10.09 -1.89
C CYS A 61 7.34 -10.58 -1.96
N LEU A 62 8.21 -9.81 -2.62
CA LEU A 62 9.64 -10.09 -2.68
C LEU A 62 10.41 -9.28 -1.64
N THR A 63 11.30 -9.95 -0.92
CA THR A 63 12.32 -9.32 -0.09
C THR A 63 13.48 -8.81 -0.94
N ARG A 64 14.34 -7.97 -0.35
CA ARG A 64 15.55 -7.43 -1.00
C ARG A 64 16.48 -8.52 -1.54
N ARG A 65 16.50 -9.70 -0.92
CA ARG A 65 17.34 -10.84 -1.31
C ARG A 65 16.61 -11.85 -2.21
N GLY A 66 15.47 -11.46 -2.78
CA GLY A 66 14.71 -12.30 -3.71
C GLY A 66 13.88 -13.41 -3.05
N GLY A 67 13.77 -13.45 -1.73
CA GLY A 67 12.87 -14.37 -1.04
C GLY A 67 11.42 -13.92 -1.15
N THR A 68 10.50 -14.86 -1.29
CA THR A 68 9.06 -14.63 -1.42
C THR A 68 8.38 -14.87 -0.09
N GLY A 69 7.48 -13.97 0.32
CA GLY A 69 6.66 -14.17 1.51
C GLY A 69 5.58 -15.23 1.26
N ASP A 70 5.50 -16.23 2.14
CA ASP A 70 4.63 -17.38 1.95
C ASP A 70 3.17 -17.08 2.34
N GLU A 71 2.22 -17.64 1.60
CA GLU A 71 0.82 -17.66 2.02
C GLU A 71 0.65 -18.68 3.16
N PHE A 72 0.22 -18.21 4.33
CA PHE A 72 0.09 -19.03 5.53
C PHE A 72 -1.36 -19.39 5.85
N ASN A 73 -2.35 -18.70 5.26
CA ASN A 73 -3.76 -19.04 5.39
C ASN A 73 -4.48 -18.80 4.06
N PRO A 74 -4.79 -19.83 3.25
CA PRO A 74 -5.46 -19.63 1.96
C PRO A 74 -6.95 -19.27 2.11
N ASN A 75 -7.57 -19.42 3.29
CA ASN A 75 -8.97 -19.04 3.50
C ASN A 75 -9.08 -17.49 3.49
N PRO A 76 -9.84 -16.88 2.56
CA PRO A 76 -10.00 -15.42 2.50
C PRO A 76 -10.83 -14.84 3.66
N GLU A 77 -11.53 -15.67 4.44
CA GLU A 77 -12.36 -15.22 5.57
C GLU A 77 -11.61 -15.19 6.92
N GLU A 78 -10.35 -15.61 6.94
CA GLU A 78 -9.56 -15.73 8.17
C GLU A 78 -8.26 -14.92 8.12
N GLY A 79 -7.86 -14.33 9.24
CA GLY A 79 -6.65 -13.49 9.33
C GLY A 79 -6.80 -12.11 8.71
N HIS A 80 -5.69 -11.38 8.57
CA HIS A 80 -5.67 -10.06 7.93
C HIS A 80 -5.50 -10.20 6.42
N LYS A 81 -6.48 -9.71 5.66
CA LYS A 81 -6.58 -9.90 4.21
C LYS A 81 -6.66 -8.60 3.46
N ILE A 82 -5.95 -8.53 2.33
CA ILE A 82 -6.02 -7.42 1.38
C ILE A 82 -6.48 -7.99 0.03
N ARG A 83 -7.47 -7.33 -0.57
CA ARG A 83 -7.89 -7.62 -1.93
C ARG A 83 -6.99 -6.85 -2.90
N LEU A 84 -6.30 -7.59 -3.76
CA LEU A 84 -5.48 -7.02 -4.83
C LEU A 84 -6.36 -6.58 -6.01
N GLU A 85 -5.81 -5.76 -6.90
CA GLU A 85 -6.50 -5.26 -8.11
C GLU A 85 -7.01 -6.39 -9.02
N ASN A 86 -6.29 -7.52 -9.06
CA ASN A 86 -6.71 -8.72 -9.81
C ASN A 86 -7.86 -9.50 -9.13
N GLY A 87 -8.39 -9.01 -8.01
CA GLY A 87 -9.49 -9.60 -7.26
C GLY A 87 -9.09 -10.68 -6.25
N LEU A 88 -7.81 -11.07 -6.20
CA LEU A 88 -7.31 -12.08 -5.25
C LEU A 88 -7.22 -11.50 -3.84
N TRP A 89 -7.64 -12.29 -2.85
CA TRP A 89 -7.39 -12.00 -1.43
C TRP A 89 -6.09 -12.66 -1.00
N VAL A 90 -5.17 -11.88 -0.43
CA VAL A 90 -3.87 -12.35 0.06
C VAL A 90 -3.71 -12.02 1.53
N SER A 91 -2.99 -12.87 2.26
CA SER A 91 -2.66 -12.59 3.66
C SER A 91 -1.66 -11.46 3.81
N VAL A 92 -1.89 -10.58 4.78
CA VAL A 92 -0.88 -9.64 5.29
C VAL A 92 0.13 -10.44 6.09
N LEU A 93 1.41 -10.27 5.77
CA LEU A 93 2.51 -10.92 6.48
C LEU A 93 2.76 -10.20 7.80
N THR A 94 2.92 -10.99 8.86
CA THR A 94 3.15 -10.51 10.23
C THR A 94 4.38 -11.20 10.82
N GLU A 95 4.77 -10.81 12.03
CA GLU A 95 5.80 -11.51 12.80
C GLU A 95 5.52 -13.02 12.83
N GLY A 96 6.55 -13.82 12.57
CA GLY A 96 6.42 -15.26 12.45
C GLY A 96 5.83 -15.73 11.11
N CYS A 97 5.64 -14.90 10.10
CA CYS A 97 5.44 -15.42 8.74
C CYS A 97 6.77 -15.93 8.14
N THR A 98 6.69 -16.87 7.20
CA THR A 98 7.86 -17.44 6.50
C THR A 98 8.15 -16.69 5.22
N VAL A 99 9.44 -16.58 4.90
CA VAL A 99 9.95 -16.16 3.59
C VAL A 99 10.77 -17.31 3.02
N THR A 100 10.46 -17.76 1.80
CA THR A 100 11.19 -18.81 1.09
C THR A 100 12.08 -18.21 -0.01
N TYR A 101 13.36 -18.55 -0.01
CA TYR A 101 14.35 -18.09 -0.99
C TYR A 101 14.47 -19.03 -2.20
N PRO A 102 15.02 -18.57 -3.34
CA PRO A 102 15.19 -19.39 -4.54
C PRO A 102 16.06 -20.64 -4.36
N ASP A 103 16.96 -20.65 -3.37
CA ASP A 103 17.80 -21.79 -3.01
C ASP A 103 17.10 -22.79 -2.07
N GLY A 104 15.83 -22.55 -1.74
CA GLY A 104 15.02 -23.37 -0.83
C GLY A 104 15.22 -23.07 0.65
N THR A 105 16.12 -22.13 1.01
CA THR A 105 16.27 -21.70 2.41
C THR A 105 15.07 -20.86 2.85
N GLN A 106 14.84 -20.83 4.16
CA GLN A 106 13.72 -20.11 4.75
C GLN A 106 14.19 -19.14 5.84
N ALA A 107 13.50 -18.01 5.94
CA ALA A 107 13.62 -17.07 7.04
C ALA A 107 12.25 -16.80 7.68
N ARG A 108 12.27 -16.21 8.88
CA ARG A 108 11.08 -15.78 9.62
C ARG A 108 11.09 -14.27 9.76
N ILE A 109 9.93 -13.66 9.62
CA ILE A 109 9.75 -12.25 9.96
C ILE A 109 9.83 -12.14 11.49
N LEU A 110 10.69 -11.25 11.99
CA LEU A 110 10.89 -10.96 13.41
C LEU A 110 10.16 -9.69 13.81
#